data_AF-A0A166AYJ6-F1
#
_entry.id   AF-A0A166AYJ6-F1
#
_cell.length_a   1.000
_cell.length_b   1.000
_cell.length_c   1.000
_cell.angle_alpha   90.00
_cell.angle_beta   90.00
_cell.angle_gamma   90.00
#
_symmetry.space_group_name_H-M   'P 1'
#
loop_
_entity.id
_entity.type
_entity.pdbx_description
1 polymer ?
#
loop_
_entity_poly.entity_id
_entity_poly.type
_entity_poly.pdbx_seq_one_letter_code
_entity_poly.pdbx_strand_id
1 'polypeptide(L)'
;MLTFPASSSRNLTVLLLVSSYAFGVNGQAFASCSESQFPWAFNDLGQSPCYVAAQLAGACTGQPANITSLSQGETYSNTDPKQMCQCNAVMYCLMSACAICQGGQAGSWNDWIAGCGADYDGFPAAVPPGTDIPRWAWQNMSPKGVFNATLAQSDAGSIFCYRSSMHRELANACYQL
;
A
#
# COMPACT_ATOMS: atom_id res chain seq x y z
N MET A 1 -69.84 25.49 56.05
CA MET A 1 -68.49 26.07 55.84
C MET A 1 -67.52 24.89 55.77
N LEU A 2 -67.49 24.25 54.60
CA LEU A 2 -66.44 24.33 53.57
C LEU A 2 -65.13 23.65 54.00
N THR A 3 -65.08 22.34 53.76
CA THR A 3 -63.87 21.53 53.68
C THR A 3 -63.20 21.74 52.32
N PHE A 4 -61.89 22.01 52.30
CA PHE A 4 -61.07 22.08 51.08
C PHE A 4 -60.27 20.77 50.94
N PRO A 5 -60.16 20.18 49.74
CA PRO A 5 -59.38 18.96 49.53
C PRO A 5 -57.89 19.27 49.30
N ALA A 6 -57.04 18.34 49.71
CA ALA A 6 -55.59 18.35 49.46
C ALA A 6 -55.29 18.08 47.97
N SER A 7 -54.49 18.95 47.34
CA SER A 7 -54.02 18.79 45.96
C SER A 7 -52.74 17.93 45.93
N SER A 8 -52.80 16.85 45.15
CA SER A 8 -51.74 15.88 44.92
C SER A 8 -50.73 16.41 43.88
N SER A 9 -49.48 16.59 44.30
CA SER A 9 -48.36 16.99 43.46
C SER A 9 -47.95 15.85 42.53
N ARG A 10 -48.34 15.95 41.24
CA ARG A 10 -47.92 15.03 40.18
C ARG A 10 -46.48 15.36 39.79
N ASN A 11 -45.54 14.49 40.16
CA ASN A 11 -44.15 14.55 39.69
C ASN A 11 -44.12 14.39 38.16
N LEU A 12 -43.70 15.45 37.46
CA LEU A 12 -43.54 15.45 36.01
C LEU A 12 -42.10 15.02 35.69
N THR A 13 -41.86 13.73 35.51
CA THR A 13 -40.56 13.21 35.08
C THR A 13 -40.37 13.53 33.59
N VAL A 14 -39.51 14.50 33.28
CA VAL A 14 -39.12 14.82 31.90
C VAL A 14 -38.10 13.77 31.45
N LEU A 15 -38.52 12.78 30.65
CA LEU A 15 -37.62 11.87 29.95
C LEU A 15 -36.92 12.62 28.80
N LEU A 16 -35.65 12.97 28.99
CA LEU A 16 -34.78 13.45 27.91
C LEU A 16 -34.33 12.23 27.09
N LEU A 17 -34.99 11.99 25.95
CA LEU A 17 -34.50 11.05 24.94
C LEU A 17 -33.29 11.68 24.25
N VAL A 18 -32.09 11.29 24.66
CA VAL A 18 -30.85 11.63 23.95
C VAL A 18 -30.83 10.78 22.68
N SER A 19 -31.36 11.33 21.59
CA SER A 19 -31.24 10.74 20.25
C SER A 19 -29.77 10.80 19.86
N SER A 20 -29.06 9.68 19.98
CA SER A 20 -27.69 9.53 19.51
C SER A 20 -27.67 9.50 17.98
N TYR A 21 -27.49 10.68 17.37
CA TYR A 21 -27.15 10.78 15.97
C TYR A 21 -25.73 10.26 15.77
N ALA A 22 -25.59 9.04 15.26
CA ALA A 22 -24.33 8.53 14.77
C ALA A 22 -23.99 9.28 13.47
N PHE A 23 -23.13 10.29 13.56
CA PHE A 23 -22.46 10.82 12.38
C PHE A 23 -21.51 9.72 11.89
N GLY A 24 -21.88 9.04 10.81
CA GLY A 24 -20.94 8.18 10.10
C GLY A 24 -19.82 9.05 9.55
N VAL A 25 -18.66 9.05 10.21
CA VAL A 25 -17.45 9.64 9.63
C VAL A 25 -17.04 8.70 8.50
N ASN A 26 -17.12 9.16 7.25
CA ASN A 26 -16.63 8.41 6.10
C ASN A 26 -15.10 8.53 6.08
N GLY A 27 -14.42 7.76 6.95
CA GLY A 27 -12.96 7.67 6.94
C GLY A 27 -12.51 6.83 5.76
N GLN A 28 -11.60 7.35 4.93
CA GLN A 28 -10.95 6.54 3.90
C GLN A 28 -10.11 5.46 4.59
N ALA A 29 -10.34 4.20 4.24
CA ALA A 29 -9.54 3.10 4.75
C ALA A 29 -8.17 3.08 4.06
N PHE A 30 -7.14 2.73 4.81
CA PHE A 30 -5.78 2.58 4.29
C PHE A 30 -5.54 1.17 3.78
N ALA A 31 -4.70 1.06 2.77
CA ALA A 31 -4.28 -0.20 2.21
C ALA A 31 -3.59 -1.05 3.28
N SER A 32 -4.04 -2.28 3.41
CA SER A 32 -3.45 -3.26 4.31
C SER A 32 -3.17 -4.54 3.55
N CYS A 33 -2.12 -5.23 3.95
CA CYS A 33 -1.73 -6.50 3.40
C CYS A 33 -1.27 -7.37 4.58
N SER A 34 -1.82 -8.57 4.70
CA SER A 34 -1.49 -9.49 5.80
C SER A 34 -0.39 -10.46 5.38
N GLU A 35 0.60 -10.65 6.23
CA GLU A 35 1.70 -11.58 6.01
C GLU A 35 1.18 -13.03 5.87
N SER A 36 0.13 -13.39 6.59
CA SER A 36 -0.49 -14.72 6.47
C SER A 36 -1.09 -15.00 5.09
N GLN A 37 -1.44 -13.96 4.33
CA GLN A 37 -2.07 -14.07 3.01
C GLN A 37 -1.05 -13.94 1.87
N PHE A 38 0.01 -13.16 2.09
CA PHE A 38 0.96 -12.80 1.04
C PHE A 38 2.41 -12.74 1.58
N PRO A 39 2.90 -13.83 2.21
CA PRO A 39 4.11 -13.79 3.05
C PRO A 39 5.37 -13.43 2.26
N TRP A 40 5.48 -13.92 1.03
CA TRP A 40 6.67 -13.71 0.20
C TRP A 40 6.92 -12.23 -0.16
N ALA A 41 5.90 -11.38 -0.09
CA ALA A 41 6.02 -9.98 -0.49
C ALA A 41 6.55 -9.06 0.62
N PHE A 42 6.65 -9.57 1.85
CA PHE A 42 7.18 -8.81 2.97
C PHE A 42 8.71 -8.77 2.87
N ASN A 43 9.31 -7.64 3.27
CA ASN A 43 10.76 -7.51 3.33
C ASN A 43 11.32 -8.07 4.66
N ASP A 44 12.65 -8.05 4.81
CA ASP A 44 13.35 -8.58 6.00
C ASP A 44 13.03 -7.79 7.29
N LEU A 45 12.42 -6.62 7.18
CA LEU A 45 11.93 -5.82 8.30
C LEU A 45 10.45 -6.13 8.64
N GLY A 46 9.84 -7.12 8.00
CA GLY A 46 8.42 -7.48 8.19
C GLY A 46 7.45 -6.43 7.66
N GLN A 47 7.87 -5.64 6.66
CA GLN A 47 7.05 -4.57 6.10
C GLN A 47 6.31 -5.06 4.86
N SER A 48 5.03 -4.72 4.79
CA SER A 48 4.19 -5.07 3.65
C SER A 48 4.50 -4.21 2.42
N PRO A 49 4.21 -4.68 1.19
CA PRO A 49 4.37 -3.86 -0.01
C PRO A 49 3.57 -2.55 0.04
N CYS A 50 2.39 -2.55 0.66
CA CYS A 50 1.57 -1.35 0.85
C CYS A 50 2.26 -0.32 1.76
N TYR A 51 2.89 -0.79 2.83
CA TYR A 51 3.63 0.08 3.75
C TYR A 51 4.86 0.69 3.08
N VAL A 52 5.68 -0.13 2.42
CA VAL A 52 6.89 0.35 1.73
C VAL A 52 6.51 1.36 0.64
N ALA A 53 5.45 1.10 -0.15
CA ALA A 53 4.94 2.06 -1.12
C ALA A 53 4.56 3.41 -0.48
N ALA A 54 3.88 3.40 0.67
CA ALA A 54 3.53 4.62 1.40
C ALA A 54 4.77 5.42 1.83
N GLN A 55 5.81 4.74 2.33
CA GLN A 55 7.06 5.37 2.75
C GLN A 55 7.78 6.02 1.55
N LEU A 56 7.87 5.32 0.42
CA LEU A 56 8.50 5.85 -0.79
C LEU A 56 7.68 6.99 -1.42
N ALA A 57 6.35 6.89 -1.43
CA ALA A 57 5.49 7.98 -1.86
C ALA A 57 5.70 9.23 -0.99
N GLY A 58 5.86 9.07 0.32
CA GLY A 58 6.15 10.17 1.22
C GLY A 58 7.54 10.77 1.02
N ALA A 59 8.54 9.94 0.72
CA ALA A 59 9.87 10.40 0.33
C ALA A 59 9.83 11.23 -0.97
N CYS A 60 8.95 10.86 -1.91
CA CYS A 60 8.79 11.60 -3.15
C CYS A 60 8.17 12.99 -2.93
N THR A 61 7.21 13.15 -2.03
CA THR A 61 6.50 14.42 -1.79
C THR A 61 7.09 15.26 -0.66
N GLY A 62 7.97 14.67 0.15
CA GLY A 62 8.48 15.28 1.37
C GLY A 62 7.42 15.41 2.47
N GLN A 63 6.29 14.69 2.35
CA GLN A 63 5.18 14.69 3.30
C GLN A 63 4.75 13.25 3.59
N PRO A 64 4.16 12.96 4.77
CA PRO A 64 3.57 11.66 5.03
C PRO A 64 2.56 11.29 3.93
N ALA A 65 2.69 10.09 3.38
CA ALA A 65 1.76 9.57 2.39
C ALA A 65 1.11 8.30 2.93
N ASN A 66 -0.14 8.08 2.52
CA ASN A 66 -0.86 6.85 2.78
C ASN A 66 -1.39 6.31 1.46
N ILE A 67 -1.44 4.98 1.34
CA ILE A 67 -2.08 4.32 0.21
C ILE A 67 -3.53 4.03 0.60
N THR A 68 -4.49 4.45 -0.22
CA THR A 68 -5.91 4.16 0.00
C THR A 68 -6.21 2.69 -0.29
N SER A 69 -7.09 2.06 0.48
CA SER A 69 -7.52 0.69 0.22
C SER A 69 -8.24 0.55 -1.12
N LEU A 70 -8.06 -0.59 -1.78
CA LEU A 70 -8.80 -0.94 -3.00
C LEU A 70 -9.98 -1.86 -2.72
N SER A 71 -11.01 -1.75 -3.55
CA SER A 71 -12.06 -2.75 -3.67
C SER A 71 -11.56 -3.95 -4.48
N GLN A 72 -12.27 -5.08 -4.36
CA GLN A 72 -11.92 -6.29 -5.08
C GLN A 72 -11.89 -6.06 -6.60
N GLY A 73 -10.82 -6.52 -7.27
CA GLY A 73 -10.63 -6.39 -8.70
C GLY A 73 -10.14 -5.01 -9.18
N GLU A 74 -10.00 -4.02 -8.30
CA GLU A 74 -9.45 -2.71 -8.69
C GLU A 74 -7.92 -2.75 -8.86
N THR A 75 -7.39 -1.71 -9.50
CA THR A 75 -5.95 -1.50 -9.72
C THR A 75 -5.55 -0.13 -9.20
N TYR A 76 -4.29 0.02 -8.80
CA TYR A 76 -3.74 1.34 -8.53
C TYR A 76 -3.28 2.02 -9.81
N SER A 77 -3.53 3.32 -9.89
CA SER A 77 -2.98 4.22 -10.90
C SER A 77 -2.04 5.23 -10.25
N ASN A 78 -1.07 5.72 -11.02
CA ASN A 78 -0.23 6.82 -10.58
C ASN A 78 -1.06 8.11 -10.56
N THR A 79 -1.38 8.61 -9.36
CA THR A 79 -2.20 9.81 -9.15
C THR A 79 -1.41 11.10 -9.31
N ASP A 80 -0.08 11.03 -9.33
CA ASP A 80 0.79 12.18 -9.50
C ASP A 80 1.94 11.89 -10.49
N PRO A 81 1.61 11.68 -11.78
CA PRO A 81 2.60 11.39 -12.81
C PRO A 81 3.50 12.60 -13.15
N LYS A 82 3.17 13.80 -12.61
CA LYS A 82 4.03 14.99 -12.71
C LYS A 82 5.13 14.98 -11.64
N GLN A 83 4.89 14.34 -10.51
CA GLN A 83 5.92 14.03 -9.53
C GLN A 83 6.83 12.93 -10.09
N MET A 84 7.92 13.35 -10.75
CA MET A 84 8.87 12.45 -11.43
C MET A 84 9.33 11.27 -10.57
N CYS A 85 9.35 11.43 -9.24
CA CYS A 85 9.74 10.39 -8.30
C CYS A 85 8.77 9.18 -8.25
N GLN A 86 7.50 9.29 -8.66
CA GLN A 86 6.57 8.14 -8.71
C GLN A 86 6.64 7.35 -10.03
N CYS A 87 7.25 7.93 -11.05
CA CYS A 87 7.39 7.37 -12.40
C CYS A 87 8.53 6.34 -12.48
N ASN A 88 8.52 5.33 -11.61
CA ASN A 88 9.56 4.31 -11.60
C ASN A 88 9.03 2.89 -11.37
N ALA A 89 9.81 1.91 -11.84
CA ALA A 89 9.42 0.49 -11.79
C ALA A 89 9.25 -0.03 -10.36
N VAL A 90 10.02 0.49 -9.40
CA VAL A 90 9.95 0.08 -7.98
C VAL A 90 8.60 0.46 -7.38
N MET A 91 8.16 1.70 -7.55
CA MET A 91 6.84 2.17 -7.10
C MET A 91 5.72 1.36 -7.75
N TYR A 92 5.81 1.13 -9.06
CA TYR A 92 4.84 0.31 -9.79
C TYR A 92 4.76 -1.13 -9.25
N CYS A 93 5.90 -1.78 -8.99
CA CYS A 93 5.93 -3.15 -8.48
C CYS A 93 5.34 -3.23 -7.07
N LEU A 94 5.70 -2.30 -6.18
CA LEU A 94 5.17 -2.25 -4.82
C LEU A 94 3.65 -2.03 -4.80
N MET A 95 3.17 -1.09 -5.63
CA MET A 95 1.74 -0.81 -5.76
C MET A 95 0.98 -1.99 -6.38
N SER A 96 1.56 -2.64 -7.38
CA SER A 96 0.97 -3.85 -7.99
C SER A 96 0.87 -5.01 -7.00
N ALA A 97 1.91 -5.29 -6.22
CA ALA A 97 1.87 -6.30 -5.18
C ALA A 97 0.89 -5.94 -4.05
N CYS A 98 0.82 -4.66 -3.67
CA CYS A 98 -0.14 -4.17 -2.70
C CYS A 98 -1.59 -4.36 -3.19
N ALA A 99 -1.87 -4.10 -4.47
CA ALA A 99 -3.18 -4.36 -5.06
C ALA A 99 -3.54 -5.84 -5.03
N ILE A 100 -2.62 -6.72 -5.48
CA ILE A 100 -2.82 -8.17 -5.49
C ILE A 100 -3.12 -8.68 -4.06
N CYS A 101 -2.37 -8.21 -3.07
CA CYS A 101 -2.58 -8.63 -1.68
C CYS A 101 -3.97 -8.25 -1.13
N GLN A 102 -4.55 -7.14 -1.61
CA GLN A 102 -5.90 -6.69 -1.24
C GLN A 102 -7.01 -7.39 -2.05
N GLY A 103 -6.69 -8.31 -2.94
CA GLY A 103 -7.64 -8.95 -3.86
C GLY A 103 -7.97 -8.09 -5.10
N GLY A 104 -7.17 -7.05 -5.35
CA GLY A 104 -7.13 -6.31 -6.61
C GLY A 104 -6.26 -6.99 -7.66
N GLN A 105 -5.84 -6.22 -8.65
CA GLN A 105 -5.00 -6.68 -9.76
C GLN A 105 -3.83 -5.71 -10.01
N ALA A 106 -2.79 -6.21 -10.68
CA ALA A 106 -1.74 -5.34 -11.19
C ALA A 106 -2.25 -4.57 -12.43
N GLY A 107 -2.20 -3.24 -12.39
CA GLY A 107 -2.41 -2.41 -13.59
C GLY A 107 -1.27 -2.60 -14.59
N SER A 108 -1.41 -2.04 -15.81
CA SER A 108 -0.31 -2.11 -16.78
C SER A 108 0.78 -1.08 -16.48
N TRP A 109 2.04 -1.37 -16.82
CA TRP A 109 3.12 -0.37 -16.72
C TRP A 109 2.83 0.85 -17.59
N ASN A 110 2.24 0.65 -18.77
CA ASN A 110 1.86 1.73 -19.67
C ASN A 110 0.90 2.73 -19.02
N ASP A 111 -0.10 2.24 -18.30
CA ASP A 111 -1.05 3.09 -17.58
C ASP A 111 -0.39 3.79 -16.39
N TRP A 112 0.53 3.11 -15.70
CA TRP A 112 1.28 3.69 -14.58
C TRP A 112 2.12 4.90 -14.99
N ILE A 113 2.74 4.84 -16.17
CA ILE A 113 3.56 5.94 -16.69
C ILE A 113 2.79 6.87 -17.64
N ALA A 114 1.47 6.71 -17.78
CA ALA A 114 0.64 7.55 -18.62
C ALA A 114 0.57 8.97 -18.05
N GLY A 115 1.44 9.85 -18.55
CA GLY A 115 1.60 11.23 -18.07
C GLY A 115 2.96 11.52 -17.44
N CYS A 116 3.80 10.52 -17.26
CA CYS A 116 5.19 10.70 -16.87
C CYS A 116 5.97 11.31 -18.03
N GLY A 117 6.75 12.37 -17.76
CA GLY A 117 7.66 12.96 -18.76
C GLY A 117 8.88 12.08 -19.03
N ALA A 118 9.31 11.32 -18.02
CA ALA A 118 10.34 10.30 -18.09
C ALA A 118 10.02 9.20 -17.06
N ASP A 119 10.46 7.99 -17.33
CA ASP A 119 10.38 6.84 -16.43
C ASP A 119 11.77 6.35 -16.02
N TYR A 120 11.83 5.68 -14.87
CA TYR A 120 13.07 5.17 -14.29
C TYR A 120 12.95 3.69 -13.92
N ASP A 121 14.00 2.91 -14.17
CA ASP A 121 14.05 1.52 -13.70
C ASP A 121 14.14 1.43 -12.17
N GLY A 122 14.59 2.51 -11.51
CA GLY A 122 14.83 2.54 -10.07
C GLY A 122 14.18 3.69 -9.32
N PHE A 123 14.13 3.55 -8.00
CA PHE A 123 13.64 4.61 -7.12
C PHE A 123 14.64 5.78 -7.07
N PRO A 124 14.26 7.00 -7.52
CA PRO A 124 15.21 8.09 -7.72
C PRO A 124 15.48 8.95 -6.47
N ALA A 125 14.76 8.71 -5.37
CA ALA A 125 14.92 9.46 -4.12
C ALA A 125 15.59 8.61 -3.02
N ALA A 126 15.99 9.26 -1.93
CA ALA A 126 16.52 8.56 -0.76
C ALA A 126 15.42 7.71 -0.10
N VAL A 127 15.75 6.46 0.23
CA VAL A 127 14.85 5.58 0.98
C VAL A 127 14.77 6.07 2.43
N PRO A 128 13.57 6.27 3.00
CA PRO A 128 13.43 6.70 4.39
C PRO A 128 14.11 5.73 5.38
N PRO A 129 14.72 6.22 6.47
CA PRO A 129 15.27 5.36 7.51
C PRO A 129 14.23 4.39 8.07
N GLY A 130 14.63 3.14 8.26
CA GLY A 130 13.73 2.09 8.74
C GLY A 130 12.77 1.55 7.69
N THR A 131 12.93 1.90 6.40
CA THR A 131 12.23 1.27 5.27
C THR A 131 13.23 0.47 4.45
N ASP A 132 12.86 -0.76 4.08
CA ASP A 132 13.63 -1.56 3.14
C ASP A 132 12.82 -1.84 1.86
N ILE A 133 13.46 -1.72 0.71
CA ILE A 133 12.80 -2.01 -0.57
C ILE A 133 13.06 -3.49 -0.87
N PRO A 134 12.03 -4.35 -0.86
CA PRO A 134 12.24 -5.76 -1.10
C PRO A 134 12.82 -5.98 -2.50
N ARG A 135 13.75 -6.92 -2.60
CA ARG A 135 14.52 -7.17 -3.83
C ARG A 135 13.63 -7.43 -5.05
N TRP A 136 12.51 -8.12 -4.87
CA TRP A 136 11.57 -8.47 -5.93
C TRP A 136 10.88 -7.24 -6.57
N ALA A 137 10.93 -6.07 -5.93
CA ALA A 137 10.35 -4.83 -6.44
C ALA A 137 11.19 -4.18 -7.55
N TRP A 138 12.41 -4.70 -7.81
CA TRP A 138 13.32 -4.20 -8.85
C TRP A 138 13.16 -4.92 -10.19
N GLN A 139 11.97 -5.47 -10.48
CA GLN A 139 11.70 -6.09 -11.77
C GLN A 139 11.78 -5.06 -12.90
N ASN A 140 12.43 -5.46 -14.00
CA ASN A 140 12.50 -4.63 -15.19
C ASN A 140 11.15 -4.64 -15.92
N MET A 141 10.58 -3.45 -16.12
CA MET A 141 9.28 -3.29 -16.77
C MET A 141 9.38 -3.07 -18.28
N SER A 142 10.57 -2.93 -18.87
CA SER A 142 10.79 -2.75 -20.31
C SER A 142 10.59 -4.07 -21.08
N PRO A 143 9.87 -4.10 -22.23
CA PRO A 143 9.38 -2.97 -23.03
C PRO A 143 7.92 -2.59 -22.74
N LYS A 144 7.54 -2.53 -21.46
CA LYS A 144 6.25 -2.08 -20.89
C LYS A 144 5.25 -3.20 -20.58
N GLY A 145 5.69 -4.15 -19.77
CA GLY A 145 4.92 -5.32 -19.32
C GLY A 145 3.93 -5.07 -18.18
N VAL A 146 3.46 -6.15 -17.57
CA VAL A 146 2.66 -6.15 -16.33
C VAL A 146 3.52 -6.80 -15.25
N PHE A 147 3.38 -6.34 -14.00
CA PHE A 147 4.04 -6.92 -12.84
C PHE A 147 3.84 -8.45 -12.80
N ASN A 148 4.93 -9.20 -12.74
CA ASN A 148 4.90 -10.66 -12.70
C ASN A 148 5.09 -11.13 -11.26
N ALA A 149 3.98 -11.37 -10.56
CA ALA A 149 4.00 -11.83 -9.17
C ALA A 149 4.70 -13.18 -8.98
N THR A 150 4.63 -14.09 -9.97
CA THR A 150 5.33 -15.38 -9.90
C THR A 150 6.84 -15.21 -9.96
N LEU A 151 7.32 -14.34 -10.84
CA LEU A 151 8.74 -13.98 -10.91
C LEU A 151 9.17 -13.28 -9.61
N ALA A 152 8.34 -12.35 -9.11
CA ALA A 152 8.57 -11.64 -7.86
C ALA A 152 8.74 -12.61 -6.67
N GLN A 153 7.85 -13.60 -6.59
CA GLN A 153 7.86 -14.59 -5.52
C GLN A 153 9.09 -15.51 -5.61
N SER A 154 9.46 -15.94 -6.82
CA SER A 154 10.72 -16.67 -7.03
C SER A 154 11.92 -15.84 -6.60
N ASP A 155 11.85 -14.53 -6.80
CA ASP A 155 12.89 -13.61 -6.42
C ASP A 155 12.96 -13.40 -4.90
N ALA A 156 11.82 -13.29 -4.23
CA ALA A 156 11.76 -13.22 -2.77
C ALA A 156 12.39 -14.45 -2.09
N GLY A 157 12.22 -15.64 -2.68
CA GLY A 157 12.76 -16.89 -2.15
C GLY A 157 14.23 -17.19 -2.50
N SER A 158 14.86 -16.36 -3.34
CA SER A 158 16.27 -16.58 -3.73
C SER A 158 17.22 -15.78 -2.85
N ILE A 159 18.01 -16.49 -2.07
CA ILE A 159 19.23 -15.95 -1.45
C ILE A 159 20.21 -15.66 -2.57
N PHE A 160 20.35 -14.38 -2.94
CA PHE A 160 21.42 -13.93 -3.81
C PHE A 160 22.67 -13.67 -2.97
N CYS A 161 23.67 -14.54 -3.10
CA CYS A 161 25.04 -14.18 -2.77
C CYS A 161 25.41 -12.95 -3.61
N TYR A 162 25.69 -11.83 -2.95
CA TYR A 162 25.98 -10.53 -3.56
C TYR A 162 27.01 -10.67 -4.70
N ARG A 163 26.60 -10.46 -5.96
CA ARG A 163 27.52 -10.32 -7.09
C ARG A 163 27.53 -8.85 -7.48
N SER A 164 28.47 -8.09 -6.92
CA SER A 164 28.78 -6.76 -7.44
C SER A 164 29.17 -6.90 -8.90
N SER A 165 28.35 -6.32 -9.79
CA SER A 165 28.69 -5.87 -11.13
C SER A 165 29.42 -6.82 -12.09
N MET A 166 28.80 -7.02 -13.26
CA MET A 166 29.43 -7.35 -14.54
C MET A 166 29.69 -8.83 -14.91
N HIS A 167 29.23 -9.15 -16.12
CA HIS A 167 29.47 -10.34 -16.96
C HIS A 167 28.83 -11.69 -16.57
N ARG A 168 27.87 -12.08 -17.42
CA ARG A 168 27.40 -13.46 -17.66
C ARG A 168 28.62 -14.39 -17.70
N GLU A 169 28.72 -15.35 -16.78
CA GLU A 169 29.37 -16.67 -17.01
C GLU A 169 29.53 -17.58 -15.78
N LEU A 170 29.04 -17.26 -14.57
CA LEU A 170 29.14 -18.21 -13.44
C LEU A 170 27.80 -18.43 -12.72
N ALA A 171 26.91 -19.17 -13.37
CA ALA A 171 25.58 -19.55 -12.88
C ALA A 171 25.56 -20.72 -11.87
N ASN A 172 26.71 -21.15 -11.32
CA ASN A 172 26.76 -22.37 -10.50
C ASN A 172 27.44 -22.12 -9.15
N ALA A 173 26.71 -21.57 -8.18
CA ALA A 173 26.88 -21.84 -6.74
C ALA A 173 25.87 -21.02 -5.89
N CYS A 174 24.60 -21.40 -5.90
CA CYS A 174 23.67 -21.09 -4.80
C CYS A 174 22.86 -22.37 -4.57
N TYR A 175 23.41 -23.26 -3.72
CA TYR A 175 22.76 -24.51 -3.33
C TYR A 175 21.64 -24.19 -2.34
N GLN A 176 20.55 -24.93 -2.49
CA GLN A 176 19.35 -24.83 -1.66
C GLN A 176 19.63 -25.09 -0.19
N LEU A 177 18.91 -24.36 0.66
CA LEU A 177 18.42 -24.84 1.96
C LEU A 177 16.92 -24.54 2.01
#